data_AF-A0A3C1KMB3-F1
#
_entry.id   AF-A0A3C1KMB3-F1
#
_cell.length_a   1.000
_cell.length_b   1.000
_cell.length_c   1.000
_cell.angle_alpha   90.00
_cell.angle_beta   90.00
_cell.angle_gamma   90.00
#
_symmetry.space_group_name_H-M   'P 1'
#
loop_
_entity.id
_entity.type
_entity.pdbx_description
1 polymer ?
#
loop_
_entity_poly.entity_id
_entity_poly.type
_entity_poly.pdbx_seq_one_letter_code
_entity_poly.pdbx_strand_id
1 'polypeptide(L)' 'FSTEGLIAVYRLLMDAMGPASMLHRGSTGAALAGDLEEEYRKCQINTFGGGVVELMRDLVAAFGLNMRAYSR' A
#
# COMPACT_ATOMS: atom_id res chain seq x y z
N PHE A 1 9.21 0.57 8.21
CA PHE A 1 8.62 0.64 6.86
C PHE A 1 7.59 -0.46 6.74
N SER A 2 6.39 -0.14 6.25
CA SER A 2 5.22 -1.04 6.14
C SER A 2 4.72 -1.03 4.70
N THR A 3 3.88 -1.99 4.33
CA THR A 3 3.21 -2.06 3.02
C THR A 3 2.26 -0.89 2.79
N GLU A 4 1.76 -0.26 3.87
CA GLU A 4 1.05 1.03 3.82
C GLU A 4 1.89 2.16 3.18
N GLY A 5 3.22 2.08 3.29
CA GLY A 5 4.13 3.04 2.67
C GLY A 5 4.08 2.99 1.13
N LEU A 6 3.86 1.82 0.54
CA LEU A 6 3.69 1.70 -0.91
C LEU A 6 2.44 2.43 -1.37
N ILE A 7 1.34 2.32 -0.63
CA ILE A 7 0.09 3.04 -0.93
C ILE A 7 0.34 4.56 -0.92
N ALA A 8 1.05 5.06 0.09
CA ALA A 8 1.38 6.49 0.19
C ALA A 8 2.27 6.95 -0.98
N VAL A 9 3.29 6.17 -1.34
CA VAL A 9 4.19 6.48 -2.47
C VAL A 9 3.41 6.52 -3.78
N TYR A 10 2.61 5.51 -4.09
CA TYR A 10 1.81 5.51 -5.30
C TYR A 10 0.83 6.67 -5.35
N ARG A 11 0.19 7.01 -4.21
CA ARG A 11 -0.71 8.18 -4.15
C ARG A 11 0.01 9.49 -4.43
N LEU A 12 1.21 9.69 -3.90
CA LEU A 12 2.03 10.86 -4.19
C LEU A 12 2.45 10.94 -5.67
N LEU A 13 2.79 9.80 -6.27
CA LEU A 13 3.09 9.73 -7.70
C LEU A 13 1.86 10.05 -8.54
N MET A 14 0.68 9.58 -8.14
CA MET A 14 -0.59 9.87 -8.82
C MET A 14 -0.93 11.36 -8.72
N ASP A 15 -0.78 11.96 -7.54
CA ASP A 15 -1.01 13.40 -7.35
C ASP A 15 -0.05 14.24 -8.22
N ALA A 16 1.22 13.83 -8.33
CA ALA A 16 2.20 14.52 -9.17
C ALA A 16 1.90 14.40 -10.68
N MET A 17 1.36 13.25 -11.12
CA MET A 17 1.00 12.97 -12.51
C MET A 17 -0.38 13.53 -12.91
N GLY A 18 -1.23 13.85 -11.93
CA GLY A 18 -2.56 14.39 -12.15
C GLY A 18 -3.52 13.36 -12.78
N PRO A 19 -4.60 13.81 -13.46
CA PRO A 19 -5.70 12.93 -13.88
C PRO A 19 -5.29 11.74 -14.76
N ALA A 20 -4.19 11.83 -15.50
CA ALA A 20 -3.70 10.76 -16.37
C ALA A 20 -3.23 9.52 -15.58
N SER A 21 -2.92 9.65 -14.28
CA SER A 21 -2.51 8.54 -13.41
C SER A 21 -3.64 7.57 -13.09
N MET A 22 -4.89 7.97 -13.30
CA MET A 22 -6.10 7.17 -13.04
C MET A 22 -6.54 6.37 -14.27
N LEU A 23 -5.83 6.53 -15.40
CA LEU A 23 -6.16 5.86 -16.65
C LEU A 23 -5.64 4.42 -16.62
N HIS A 24 -6.54 3.48 -16.88
CA HIS A 24 -6.22 2.07 -16.95
C HIS A 24 -5.31 1.76 -18.14
N ARG A 25 -4.53 0.67 -18.04
CA ARG A 25 -3.77 0.13 -19.16
C ARG A 25 -4.66 -0.05 -20.40
N GLY A 26 -4.17 0.42 -21.55
CA GLY A 26 -4.89 0.39 -22.82
C GLY A 26 -5.80 1.60 -23.09
N SER A 27 -5.98 2.49 -22.12
CA SER A 27 -6.71 3.75 -22.34
C SER A 27 -5.90 4.73 -23.19
N THR A 28 -6.56 5.51 -24.04
CA THR A 28 -5.93 6.64 -24.74
C THR A 28 -5.41 7.65 -23.71
N GLY A 29 -4.13 7.99 -23.78
CA GLY A 29 -3.50 8.94 -22.85
C GLY A 29 -3.02 8.33 -21.53
N ALA A 30 -3.06 7.00 -21.37
CA ALA A 30 -2.54 6.33 -20.18
C ALA A 30 -1.05 6.65 -19.97
N ALA A 31 -0.75 7.37 -18.89
CA ALA A 31 0.63 7.67 -18.51
C ALA A 31 1.34 6.39 -18.05
N LEU A 32 2.63 6.24 -18.40
CA LEU A 32 3.44 5.07 -18.04
C LEU A 32 2.74 3.75 -18.39
N ALA A 33 2.08 3.68 -19.56
CA ALA A 33 1.30 2.53 -20.01
C ALA A 33 0.19 2.06 -19.05
N GLY A 34 -0.24 2.89 -18.09
CA GLY A 34 -1.23 2.55 -17.06
C GLY A 34 -0.65 1.80 -15.84
N ASP A 35 0.67 1.66 -15.75
CA ASP A 35 1.34 0.92 -14.68
C ASP A 35 1.01 1.49 -13.28
N LEU A 36 0.95 2.82 -13.17
CA LEU A 36 0.71 3.50 -11.90
C LEU A 36 -0.69 3.22 -11.33
N GLU A 37 -1.71 3.22 -12.19
CA GLU A 37 -3.08 2.84 -11.81
C GLU A 37 -3.14 1.37 -11.38
N GLU A 38 -2.50 0.51 -12.16
CA GLU A 38 -2.54 -0.94 -11.97
C GLU A 38 -1.87 -1.33 -10.65
N GLU A 39 -0.68 -0.78 -10.38
CA GLU A 39 0.07 -1.06 -9.16
C GLU A 39 -0.58 -0.44 -7.91
N TYR A 40 -1.20 0.74 -8.03
CA TYR A 40 -1.97 1.32 -6.92
C TYR A 40 -3.13 0.42 -6.47
N ARG A 41 -3.83 -0.22 -7.42
CA ARG A 41 -4.87 -1.21 -7.09
C ARG A 41 -4.30 -2.48 -6.49
N LYS A 42 -3.20 -3.00 -7.02
CA LYS A 42 -2.57 -4.24 -6.53
C LYS A 42 -1.99 -4.08 -5.13
N CYS A 43 -1.33 -2.96 -4.82
CA CYS A 43 -0.59 -2.80 -3.57
C CYS A 43 -1.46 -2.87 -2.31
N GLN A 44 -2.79 -2.71 -2.43
CA GLN A 44 -3.73 -2.85 -1.32
C GLN A 44 -3.65 -4.23 -0.66
N ILE A 45 -3.45 -5.29 -1.44
CA ILE A 45 -3.41 -6.66 -0.92
C ILE A 45 -2.23 -6.87 0.03
N ASN A 46 -1.16 -6.07 -0.11
CA ASN A 46 0.05 -6.20 0.71
C ASN A 46 -0.20 -5.79 2.18
N THR A 47 -1.33 -5.16 2.49
CA THR A 47 -1.70 -4.81 3.88
C THR A 47 -2.21 -6.02 4.67
N PHE A 48 -2.63 -7.08 3.99
CA PHE A 48 -3.13 -8.29 4.63
C PHE A 48 -2.48 -9.59 4.14
N GLY A 49 -1.99 -9.59 2.90
CA GLY A 49 -1.23 -10.70 2.32
C GLY A 49 0.13 -10.84 3.00
N GLY A 50 0.45 -12.04 3.47
CA GLY A 50 1.68 -12.31 4.21
C GLY A 50 1.65 -11.88 5.69
N GLY A 51 0.49 -11.41 6.17
CA GLY A 51 0.28 -10.95 7.54
C GLY A 51 -0.47 -9.62 7.55
N VAL A 52 -1.57 -9.55 8.30
CA VAL A 52 -2.32 -8.30 8.50
C VAL A 52 -1.49 -7.29 9.28
N VAL A 53 -1.43 -6.03 8.81
CA VAL A 53 -0.56 -5.01 9.40
C VAL A 53 -0.83 -4.79 10.89
N GLU A 54 -2.08 -4.87 11.33
CA GLU A 54 -2.46 -4.82 12.75
C GLU A 54 -1.78 -5.93 13.55
N LEU A 55 -1.87 -7.17 13.08
CA LEU A 55 -1.20 -8.30 13.75
C LEU A 55 0.31 -8.15 13.72
N MET A 56 0.89 -7.67 12.62
CA MET A 56 2.32 -7.42 12.55
C MET A 56 2.77 -6.34 13.54
N ARG A 57 1.97 -5.27 13.74
CA ARG A 57 2.21 -4.26 14.78
C ARG A 57 2.14 -4.86 16.17
N ASP A 58 1.18 -5.74 16.43
CA ASP A 58 1.07 -6.45 17.71
C ASP A 58 2.30 -7.34 17.97
N LEU A 59 2.81 -8.03 16.94
CA LEU A 59 4.04 -8.83 17.05
C LEU A 59 5.25 -7.95 17.38
N VAL A 60 5.37 -6.77 16.75
CA VAL A 60 6.44 -5.82 17.07
C VAL A 60 6.31 -5.30 18.50
N ALA A 61 5.10 -5.00 18.97
CA ALA A 61 4.87 -4.57 20.35
C ALA A 61 5.23 -5.68 21.36
N ALA A 62 4.79 -6.91 21.10
CA ALA A 62 5.05 -8.04 21.98
C ALA A 62 6.52 -8.44 22.01
N PHE A 63 7.14 -8.67 20.85
CA PHE A 63 8.50 -9.20 20.76
C PHE A 63 9.58 -8.12 20.72
N GLY A 64 9.30 -6.98 20.09
CA GLY A 64 10.26 -5.88 19.98
C GLY A 64 10.28 -4.95 21.19
N LEU A 65 9.13 -4.79 21.88
CA LEU A 65 8.98 -3.85 22.99
C LEU A 65 8.61 -4.51 24.32
N ASN A 66 8.49 -5.85 24.38
CA ASN A 66 8.06 -6.61 25.57
C ASN A 66 6.73 -6.11 26.16
N MET A 67 5.85 -5.55 25.31
CA MET A 67 4.52 -5.12 25.74
C MET A 67 3.64 -6.35 25.95
N ARG A 68 2.82 -6.34 26.99
CA ARG A 68 1.86 -7.43 27.22
C ARG A 68 0.83 -7.44 26.10
N ALA A 69 0.54 -8.62 25.58
CA ALA A 69 -0.58 -8.81 24.67
C ALA A 69 -1.87 -8.32 25.33
N TYR A 70 -2.75 -7.71 24.54
CA TYR A 70 -4.06 -7.30 25.02
C TYR A 70 -4.80 -8.52 25.58
N SER A 71 -5.14 -8.51 26.87
CA SER A 71 -6.02 -9.51 27.46
C SER A 71 -7.44 -9.19 27.05
N ARG A 72 -8.11 -10.14 26.38
CA ARG A 72 -9.56 -10.10 26.24
C ARG A 72 -10.26 -10.25 27.59
#